data_AF-A0A496UHQ4-F1
#
_entry.id   AF-A0A496UHQ4-F1
#
_cell.length_a   1.000
_cell.length_b   1.000
_cell.length_c   1.000
_cell.angle_alpha   90.00
_cell.angle_beta   90.00
_cell.angle_gamma   90.00
#
_symmetry.space_group_name_H-M   'P 1'
#
loop_
_entity.id
_entity.type
_entity.pdbx_description
1 polymer ?
#
loop_
_entity_poly.entity_id
_entity_poly.type
_entity_poly.pdbx_seq_one_letter_code
_entity_poly.pdbx_strand_id
1 'polypeptide(L)'
;MKDKAPVIVCLLLITLLSTPVTASIPSLLESLGLVPVEDSGEEAQLEIASIPAMEELPGIRFSALVIDLQTGNPVARSGAGEFSLNIPEIFILASSINVMPEDSLVPVIPAESESVPSCTAADVAIALQVIHSGMETPEVIELLEKPDMGDGQASSIAEGWDLYGWVDSGVDHKTFILIAISPEGRELGFILLSDDLCCEEKGDLAMMLLWQAASQL
;
A
#
# COMPACT_ATOMS: atom_id res chain seq x y z
N MET A 1 8.89 36.66 -40.63
CA MET A 1 7.82 36.00 -41.41
C MET A 1 8.40 34.82 -42.17
N LYS A 2 7.80 33.65 -41.96
CA LYS A 2 7.92 32.37 -42.67
C LYS A 2 9.14 31.48 -42.36
N ASP A 3 8.94 30.67 -41.34
CA ASP A 3 9.57 29.37 -41.14
C ASP A 3 9.36 28.43 -42.33
N LYS A 4 10.41 27.67 -42.62
CA LYS A 4 10.41 26.53 -43.53
C LYS A 4 10.63 25.27 -42.69
N ALA A 5 9.69 24.33 -42.74
CA ALA A 5 9.97 22.93 -42.43
C ALA A 5 10.96 22.34 -43.46
N PRO A 6 11.63 21.22 -43.14
CA PRO A 6 11.06 19.96 -43.59
C PRO A 6 11.26 18.75 -42.64
N VAL A 7 10.39 17.79 -42.92
CA VAL A 7 10.34 16.39 -42.50
C VAL A 7 11.64 15.64 -42.82
N ILE A 8 11.89 14.56 -42.06
CA ILE A 8 12.69 13.34 -42.33
C ILE A 8 13.81 13.15 -41.29
N VAL A 9 13.55 12.31 -40.29
CA VAL A 9 14.33 11.08 -40.02
C VAL A 9 13.37 10.02 -39.46
N CYS A 10 12.76 9.26 -40.37
CA CYS A 10 12.49 7.84 -40.11
C CYS A 10 13.86 7.16 -39.98
N LEU A 11 14.01 6.28 -38.98
CA LEU A 11 14.98 5.18 -38.83
C LEU A 11 15.61 5.16 -37.44
N LEU A 12 14.84 4.72 -36.45
CA LEU A 12 15.36 4.01 -35.27
C LEU A 12 14.24 3.22 -34.56
N LEU A 13 13.23 2.76 -35.31
CA LEU A 13 12.06 2.05 -34.80
C LEU A 13 12.04 0.56 -35.18
N ILE A 14 13.12 0.04 -35.75
CA ILE A 14 13.23 -1.37 -36.13
C ILE A 14 14.66 -1.86 -35.90
N THR A 15 15.10 -1.93 -34.64
CA THR A 15 16.14 -2.86 -34.18
C THR A 15 16.14 -2.79 -32.66
N LEU A 16 15.39 -3.68 -32.01
CA LEU A 16 15.71 -4.37 -30.74
C LEU A 16 14.44 -5.03 -30.19
N LEU A 17 13.78 -5.83 -31.04
CA LEU A 17 13.22 -7.08 -30.58
C LEU A 17 14.41 -7.92 -30.11
N SER A 18 14.57 -8.09 -28.79
CA SER A 18 15.10 -9.31 -28.14
C SER A 18 15.52 -9.00 -26.70
N THR A 19 14.57 -8.86 -25.78
CA THR A 19 14.60 -9.52 -24.46
C THR A 19 13.24 -9.32 -23.77
N PRO A 20 12.59 -10.37 -23.26
CA PRO A 20 11.56 -10.19 -22.26
C PRO A 20 12.26 -9.81 -20.96
N VAL A 21 12.19 -8.54 -20.56
CA VAL A 21 12.48 -8.17 -19.18
C VAL A 21 11.17 -8.24 -18.44
N THR A 22 10.98 -9.33 -17.71
CA THR A 22 10.01 -9.47 -16.64
C THR A 22 10.37 -8.43 -15.58
N ALA A 23 9.80 -7.24 -15.66
CA ALA A 23 9.95 -6.23 -14.63
C ALA A 23 9.07 -6.65 -13.44
N SER A 24 9.68 -7.41 -12.52
CA SER A 24 9.12 -7.65 -11.20
C SER A 24 9.19 -6.32 -10.44
N ILE A 25 8.09 -5.94 -9.78
CA ILE A 25 7.97 -4.73 -8.93
C ILE A 25 9.13 -4.50 -7.93
N PRO A 26 9.87 -5.54 -7.47
CA PRO A 26 11.15 -5.34 -6.78
C PRO A 26 12.11 -4.32 -7.43
N SER A 27 12.16 -4.23 -8.78
CA SER A 27 13.09 -3.31 -9.46
C SER A 27 12.71 -1.83 -9.33
N LEU A 28 11.42 -1.53 -9.07
CA LEU A 28 10.94 -0.15 -8.88
C LEU A 28 11.30 0.35 -7.48
N LEU A 29 11.17 -0.50 -6.46
CA LEU A 29 11.58 -0.17 -5.08
C LEU A 29 13.10 -0.01 -4.94
N GLU A 30 13.87 -0.83 -5.66
CA GLU A 30 15.34 -0.72 -5.72
C GLU A 30 15.79 0.55 -6.46
N SER A 31 15.08 0.93 -7.54
CA SER A 31 15.30 2.20 -8.25
C SER A 31 14.93 3.44 -7.42
N LEU A 32 14.06 3.30 -6.42
CA LEU A 32 13.62 4.38 -5.52
C LEU A 32 14.44 4.45 -4.23
N GLY A 33 15.47 3.60 -4.07
CA GLY A 33 16.32 3.59 -2.88
C GLY A 33 15.62 3.10 -1.60
N LEU A 34 14.46 2.43 -1.73
CA LEU A 34 13.64 1.95 -0.62
C LEU A 34 14.07 0.58 -0.08
N VAL A 35 15.31 0.15 -0.32
CA VAL A 35 15.85 -1.09 0.25
C VAL A 35 16.45 -0.77 1.62
N PRO A 36 15.87 -1.28 2.72
CA PRO A 36 16.51 -1.13 4.02
C PRO A 36 17.85 -1.87 3.99
N VAL A 37 18.91 -1.16 4.38
CA VAL A 37 20.21 -1.76 4.69
C VAL A 37 19.98 -2.70 5.87
N GLU A 38 20.24 -4.00 5.68
CA GLU A 38 20.22 -4.97 6.77
C GLU A 38 21.32 -4.61 7.78
N ASP A 39 20.97 -3.83 8.81
CA ASP A 39 21.79 -3.68 10.00
C ASP A 39 21.44 -4.83 10.95
N SER A 40 22.38 -5.78 11.06
CA SER A 40 22.28 -6.93 11.95
C SER A 40 22.50 -6.49 13.40
N GLY A 41 21.51 -5.79 13.96
CA GLY A 41 21.38 -5.51 15.38
C GLY A 41 20.39 -6.49 16.00
N GLU A 42 20.80 -7.17 17.06
CA GLU A 42 19.97 -8.07 17.87
C GLU A 42 18.93 -7.22 18.64
N GLU A 43 17.88 -6.79 17.96
CA GLU A 43 16.75 -6.07 18.55
C GLU A 43 15.85 -7.04 19.31
N ALA A 44 15.40 -6.61 20.49
CA ALA A 44 14.39 -7.31 21.27
C ALA A 44 13.18 -7.60 20.36
N GLN A 45 12.98 -8.87 20.01
CA GLN A 45 11.89 -9.32 19.15
C GLN A 45 10.57 -8.86 19.77
N LEU A 46 9.98 -7.80 19.20
CA LEU A 46 8.58 -7.46 19.42
C LEU A 46 7.77 -8.73 19.15
N GLU A 47 7.00 -9.18 20.14
CA GLU A 47 6.08 -10.31 19.97
C GLU A 47 5.06 -9.92 18.90
N ILE A 48 5.30 -10.35 17.66
CA ILE A 48 4.34 -10.19 16.58
C ILE A 48 3.14 -11.03 16.94
N ALA A 49 2.02 -10.39 17.27
CA ALA A 49 0.78 -11.10 17.51
C ALA A 49 0.34 -11.76 16.19
N SER A 50 0.41 -13.08 16.12
CA SER A 50 -0.35 -13.84 15.13
C SER A 50 -1.84 -13.66 15.43
N ILE A 51 -2.67 -13.64 14.39
CA ILE A 51 -4.12 -13.58 14.52
C ILE A 51 -4.72 -14.93 14.11
N PRO A 52 -4.69 -15.95 14.99
CA PRO A 52 -5.11 -17.31 14.64
C PRO A 52 -6.54 -17.38 14.10
N ALA A 53 -7.44 -16.54 14.62
CA ALA A 53 -8.84 -16.50 14.20
C ALA A 53 -9.01 -16.14 12.71
N MET A 54 -8.05 -15.44 12.10
CA MET A 54 -8.09 -15.12 10.67
C MET A 54 -7.65 -16.32 9.82
N GLU A 55 -6.69 -17.12 10.28
CA GLU A 55 -6.20 -18.31 9.56
C GLU A 55 -7.27 -19.41 9.44
N GLU A 56 -8.26 -19.39 10.33
CA GLU A 56 -9.38 -20.32 10.34
C GLU A 56 -10.52 -19.94 9.38
N LEU A 57 -10.46 -18.77 8.72
CA LEU A 57 -11.48 -18.35 7.77
C LEU A 57 -11.39 -19.24 6.51
N PRO A 58 -12.40 -20.10 6.24
CA PRO A 58 -12.27 -21.09 5.18
C PRO A 58 -12.43 -20.46 3.80
N GLY A 59 -11.58 -20.88 2.85
CA GLY A 59 -11.72 -20.55 1.43
C GLY A 59 -11.55 -19.07 1.15
N ILE A 60 -10.60 -18.42 1.82
CA ILE A 60 -10.14 -17.06 1.51
C ILE A 60 -8.64 -17.06 1.37
N ARG A 61 -8.12 -16.20 0.50
CA ARG A 61 -6.70 -15.89 0.43
C ARG A 61 -6.52 -14.45 0.86
N PHE A 62 -5.63 -14.22 1.82
CA PHE A 62 -5.41 -12.89 2.37
C PHE A 62 -3.99 -12.71 2.89
N SER A 63 -3.59 -11.45 3.04
CA SER A 63 -2.43 -11.01 3.80
C SER A 63 -2.84 -9.80 4.62
N ALA A 64 -2.68 -9.91 5.94
CA ALA A 64 -3.03 -8.90 6.91
C ALA A 64 -1.80 -8.48 7.71
N LEU A 65 -1.62 -7.18 7.89
CA LEU A 65 -0.51 -6.59 8.61
C LEU A 65 -0.99 -5.34 9.36
N VAL A 66 -0.60 -5.22 10.62
CA VAL A 66 -0.69 -3.98 11.39
C VAL A 66 0.72 -3.50 11.66
N ILE A 67 0.98 -2.23 11.43
CA ILE A 67 2.27 -1.58 11.73
C ILE A 67 2.04 -0.42 12.69
N ASP A 68 3.03 -0.17 13.54
CA ASP A 68 3.18 1.10 14.25
C ASP A 68 3.78 2.10 13.26
N LEU A 69 3.09 3.19 12.95
CA LEU A 69 3.51 4.11 11.90
C LEU A 69 4.69 4.99 12.31
N GLN A 70 4.89 5.21 13.61
CA GLN A 70 5.98 6.02 14.15
C GLN A 70 7.31 5.28 14.05
N THR A 71 7.29 3.96 14.27
CA THR A 71 8.49 3.12 14.26
C THR A 71 8.65 2.32 12.97
N GLY A 72 7.58 2.10 12.21
CA GLY A 72 7.52 1.19 11.07
C GLY A 72 7.47 -0.30 11.45
N ASN A 73 7.46 -0.61 12.74
CA ASN A 73 7.55 -1.99 13.21
C ASN A 73 6.20 -2.72 13.07
N PRO A 74 6.21 -4.00 12.65
CA PRO A 74 5.01 -4.82 12.61
C PRO A 74 4.50 -5.10 14.03
N VAL A 75 3.21 -4.85 14.24
CA VAL A 75 2.49 -5.07 15.50
C VAL A 75 1.76 -6.42 15.47
N ALA A 76 1.10 -6.73 14.35
CA ALA A 76 0.38 -7.98 14.16
C ALA A 76 0.42 -8.42 12.70
N ARG A 77 0.40 -9.73 12.44
CA ARG A 77 0.41 -10.27 11.08
C ARG A 77 -0.41 -11.54 10.98
N SER A 78 -1.09 -11.73 9.86
CA SER A 78 -1.70 -13.01 9.50
C SER A 78 -1.70 -13.19 7.98
N GLY A 79 -1.47 -14.41 7.52
CA GLY A 79 -1.38 -14.71 6.08
C GLY A 79 -0.14 -14.13 5.39
N ALA A 80 -0.04 -14.41 4.09
CA ALA A 80 1.03 -13.95 3.20
C ALA A 80 0.61 -14.14 1.74
N GLY A 81 1.20 -13.34 0.84
CA GLY A 81 1.03 -13.50 -0.60
C GLY A 81 1.19 -12.17 -1.34
N GLU A 82 1.12 -12.26 -2.67
CA GLU A 82 1.04 -11.12 -3.57
C GLU A 82 -0.39 -10.96 -4.10
N PHE A 83 -0.93 -9.75 -4.03
CA PHE A 83 -2.30 -9.43 -4.38
C PHE A 83 -2.32 -8.34 -5.43
N SER A 84 -3.23 -8.45 -6.38
CA SER A 84 -3.55 -7.36 -7.29
C SER A 84 -4.13 -6.19 -6.49
N LEU A 85 -3.57 -5.00 -6.67
CA LEU A 85 -4.04 -3.80 -5.99
C LEU A 85 -4.70 -2.85 -7.00
N ASN A 86 -5.99 -2.58 -6.81
CA ASN A 86 -6.74 -1.63 -7.63
C ASN A 86 -6.71 -0.20 -7.09
N ILE A 87 -5.83 0.06 -6.13
CA ILE A 87 -5.62 1.38 -5.50
C ILE A 87 -4.18 1.83 -5.83
N PRO A 88 -3.85 2.17 -7.09
CA PRO A 88 -2.52 2.66 -7.43
C PRO A 88 -2.18 4.01 -6.77
N GLU A 89 -3.19 4.75 -6.32
CA GLU A 89 -3.08 6.07 -5.70
C GLU A 89 -2.15 6.06 -4.48
N ILE A 90 -2.12 4.96 -3.72
CA ILE A 90 -1.22 4.84 -2.57
C ILE A 90 0.25 4.97 -2.99
N PHE A 91 0.66 4.29 -4.05
CA PHE A 91 2.05 4.30 -4.51
C PHE A 91 2.38 5.61 -5.21
N ILE A 92 1.41 6.21 -5.91
CA ILE A 92 1.55 7.53 -6.53
C ILE A 92 1.76 8.60 -5.45
N LEU A 93 0.97 8.57 -4.38
CA LEU A 93 1.07 9.52 -3.28
C LEU A 93 2.38 9.34 -2.50
N ALA A 94 2.71 8.10 -2.12
CA ALA A 94 3.97 7.77 -1.46
C ALA A 94 5.18 8.25 -2.29
N SER A 95 5.17 7.99 -3.61
CA SER A 95 6.22 8.49 -4.51
C SER A 95 6.27 10.02 -4.56
N SER A 96 5.13 10.70 -4.54
CA SER A 96 5.09 12.17 -4.61
C SER A 96 5.68 12.82 -3.35
N ILE A 97 5.50 12.18 -2.19
CA ILE A 97 6.09 12.61 -0.91
C ILE A 97 7.60 12.34 -0.90
N ASN A 98 8.03 11.14 -1.33
CA ASN A 98 9.45 10.78 -1.35
C ASN A 98 10.27 11.60 -2.38
N VAL A 99 9.64 12.09 -3.45
CA VAL A 99 10.25 12.93 -4.49
C VAL A 99 10.28 14.42 -4.10
N MET A 100 10.06 14.77 -2.83
CA MET A 100 10.41 16.09 -2.30
C MET A 100 11.84 16.19 -1.75
N PRO A 101 12.89 16.20 -2.61
CA PRO A 101 14.05 17.04 -2.40
C PRO A 101 13.92 18.33 -3.23
N GLU A 102 14.22 19.49 -2.60
CA GLU A 102 14.54 20.70 -3.37
C GLU A 102 15.66 20.36 -4.39
N ASP A 103 15.47 20.74 -5.65
CA ASP A 103 16.34 20.49 -6.81
C ASP A 103 16.43 19.05 -7.35
N SER A 104 15.38 18.56 -8.03
CA SER A 104 15.58 17.57 -9.11
C SER A 104 14.50 17.65 -10.20
N LEU A 105 14.80 18.37 -11.28
CA LEU A 105 13.98 18.45 -12.48
C LEU A 105 14.25 17.25 -13.40
N VAL A 106 13.62 16.10 -13.15
CA VAL A 106 13.36 15.10 -14.20
C VAL A 106 12.01 14.42 -13.94
N PRO A 107 10.99 14.60 -14.81
CA PRO A 107 9.75 13.84 -14.68
C PRO A 107 9.99 12.41 -15.17
N VAL A 108 10.02 11.45 -14.24
CA VAL A 108 9.89 10.03 -14.57
C VAL A 108 8.40 9.75 -14.71
N ILE A 109 7.92 9.70 -15.96
CA ILE A 109 6.58 9.21 -16.28
C ILE A 109 6.65 7.68 -16.26
N PRO A 110 5.92 6.97 -15.39
CA PRO A 110 5.85 5.52 -15.45
C PRO A 110 5.16 5.10 -16.75
N ALA A 111 5.76 4.14 -17.45
CA ALA A 111 5.17 3.52 -18.63
C ALA A 111 3.88 2.79 -18.23
N GLU A 112 2.80 3.06 -18.97
CA GLU A 112 1.56 2.27 -18.90
C GLU A 112 1.86 0.83 -19.35
N SER A 113 2.08 -0.06 -18.38
CA SER A 113 2.04 -1.50 -18.59
C SER A 113 0.63 -1.99 -18.26
N GLU A 114 -0.02 -2.69 -19.20
CA GLU A 114 -1.35 -3.29 -19.04
C GLU A 114 -1.42 -4.45 -18.01
N SER A 115 -0.43 -4.60 -17.13
CA SER A 115 -0.45 -5.58 -16.04
C SER A 115 -0.96 -4.93 -14.77
N VAL A 116 -1.99 -5.52 -14.15
CA VAL A 116 -2.47 -5.10 -12.83
C VAL A 116 -1.30 -5.22 -11.84
N PRO A 117 -0.87 -4.13 -11.18
CA PRO A 117 0.26 -4.19 -10.26
C PRO A 117 -0.06 -5.15 -9.10
N SER A 118 0.84 -6.10 -8.83
CA SER A 118 0.76 -6.97 -7.65
C SER A 118 1.63 -6.42 -6.51
N CYS A 119 1.20 -6.57 -5.28
CA CYS A 119 1.98 -6.14 -4.13
C CYS A 119 1.77 -7.06 -2.93
N THR A 120 2.70 -7.03 -1.99
CA THR A 120 2.56 -7.65 -0.68
C THR A 120 2.05 -6.64 0.35
N ALA A 121 1.54 -7.12 1.48
CA ALA A 121 1.18 -6.22 2.58
C ALA A 121 2.39 -5.43 3.12
N ALA A 122 3.61 -5.95 2.97
CA ALA A 122 4.83 -5.25 3.35
C ALA A 122 5.14 -4.07 2.40
N ASP A 123 4.94 -4.24 1.10
CA ASP A 123 5.12 -3.14 0.13
C ASP A 123 4.15 -1.99 0.41
N VAL A 124 2.90 -2.33 0.73
CA VAL A 124 1.85 -1.38 1.13
C VAL A 124 2.19 -0.69 2.46
N ALA A 125 2.73 -1.44 3.43
CA ALA A 125 3.19 -0.89 4.70
C ALA A 125 4.30 0.17 4.53
N ILE A 126 5.27 -0.09 3.65
CA ILE A 126 6.32 0.89 3.32
C ILE A 126 5.70 2.15 2.72
N ALA A 127 4.78 2.00 1.75
CA ALA A 127 4.09 3.14 1.15
C ALA A 127 3.28 3.94 2.20
N LEU A 128 2.56 3.27 3.09
CA LEU A 128 1.82 3.89 4.19
C LEU A 128 2.73 4.68 5.12
N GLN A 129 3.91 4.16 5.46
CA GLN A 129 4.86 4.85 6.33
C GLN A 129 5.38 6.14 5.68
N VAL A 130 5.68 6.12 4.39
CA VAL A 130 6.07 7.32 3.64
C VAL A 130 4.93 8.33 3.65
N ILE A 131 3.70 7.89 3.38
CA ILE A 131 2.52 8.76 3.39
C ILE A 131 2.32 9.40 4.76
N HIS A 132 2.38 8.61 5.83
CA HIS A 132 2.27 9.07 7.20
C HIS A 132 3.31 10.15 7.53
N SER A 133 4.57 9.98 7.13
CA SER A 133 5.61 10.99 7.33
C SER A 133 5.33 12.32 6.61
N GLY A 134 4.54 12.30 5.54
CA GLY A 134 4.11 13.48 4.80
C GLY A 134 2.83 14.13 5.31
N MET A 135 2.11 13.51 6.26
CA MET A 135 0.81 14.02 6.74
C MET A 135 0.90 15.36 7.48
N GLU A 136 2.08 15.83 7.87
CA GLU A 136 2.23 17.21 8.38
C GLU A 136 1.98 18.27 7.30
N THR A 137 2.00 17.86 6.03
CA THR A 137 1.79 18.71 4.85
C THR A 137 0.29 18.77 4.54
N PRO A 138 -0.36 19.96 4.56
CA PRO A 138 -1.79 20.10 4.30
C PRO A 138 -2.24 19.44 2.98
N GLU A 139 -1.41 19.53 1.93
CA GLU A 139 -1.68 18.95 0.62
C GLU A 139 -1.79 17.41 0.66
N VAL A 140 -1.04 16.75 1.55
CA VAL A 140 -1.12 15.29 1.73
C VAL A 140 -2.40 14.93 2.47
N ILE A 141 -2.77 15.69 3.51
CA ILE A 141 -4.02 15.50 4.24
C ILE A 141 -5.22 15.70 3.31
N GLU A 142 -5.20 16.71 2.43
CA GLU A 142 -6.29 16.96 1.48
C GLU A 142 -6.52 15.79 0.50
N LEU A 143 -5.47 15.02 0.19
CA LEU A 143 -5.56 13.82 -0.65
C LEU A 143 -5.94 12.56 0.13
N LEU A 144 -5.78 12.58 1.45
CA LEU A 144 -6.17 11.50 2.35
C LEU A 144 -7.59 11.72 2.84
N GLU A 145 -8.54 11.08 2.15
CA GLU A 145 -9.94 11.14 2.54
C GLU A 145 -10.25 10.16 3.69
N LYS A 146 -11.33 10.46 4.43
CA LYS A 146 -11.93 9.50 5.34
C LYS A 146 -12.45 8.33 4.49
N PRO A 147 -11.99 7.09 4.74
CA PRO A 147 -12.38 5.94 3.93
C PRO A 147 -13.89 5.69 4.04
N ASP A 148 -14.52 5.36 2.91
CA ASP A 148 -15.87 4.81 2.92
C ASP A 148 -15.79 3.33 3.34
N MET A 149 -16.12 3.07 4.61
CA MET A 149 -16.13 1.72 5.18
C MET A 149 -17.35 0.90 4.75
N GLY A 150 -18.24 1.47 3.93
CA GLY A 150 -19.50 0.88 3.51
C GLY A 150 -20.50 0.71 4.65
N ASP A 151 -21.58 -0.03 4.39
CA ASP A 151 -22.62 -0.39 5.37
C ASP A 151 -22.34 -1.74 6.08
N GLY A 152 -21.16 -2.32 5.82
CA GLY A 152 -20.75 -3.62 6.32
C GLY A 152 -20.39 -3.65 7.80
N GLN A 153 -19.92 -4.79 8.30
CA GLN A 153 -19.57 -4.92 9.73
C GLN A 153 -18.35 -4.05 10.09
N ALA A 154 -17.45 -3.82 9.12
CA ALA A 154 -16.29 -2.96 9.27
C ALA A 154 -16.64 -1.49 9.50
N SER A 155 -17.86 -1.03 9.17
CA SER A 155 -18.32 0.36 9.40
C SER A 155 -18.32 0.79 10.87
N SER A 156 -18.35 -0.19 11.78
CA SER A 156 -18.39 0.02 13.22
C SER A 156 -17.03 -0.04 13.92
N ILE A 157 -15.95 -0.32 13.18
CA ILE A 157 -14.61 -0.32 13.79
C ILE A 157 -14.15 1.10 14.04
N ALA A 158 -13.15 1.25 14.91
CA ALA A 158 -12.46 2.51 15.12
C ALA A 158 -13.34 3.68 15.60
N GLU A 159 -14.40 3.40 16.36
CA GLU A 159 -15.21 4.45 16.97
C GLU A 159 -14.32 5.38 17.83
N GLY A 160 -14.36 6.67 17.52
CA GLY A 160 -13.56 7.69 18.20
C GLY A 160 -12.12 7.85 17.68
N TRP A 161 -11.69 7.06 16.69
CA TRP A 161 -10.40 7.22 16.02
C TRP A 161 -10.57 8.04 14.74
N ASP A 162 -9.53 8.78 14.39
CA ASP A 162 -9.43 9.40 13.06
C ASP A 162 -8.89 8.37 12.07
N LEU A 163 -9.63 8.17 10.98
CA LEU A 163 -9.31 7.20 9.93
C LEU A 163 -9.06 7.91 8.61
N TYR A 164 -8.00 7.48 7.92
CA TYR A 164 -7.63 7.92 6.58
C TYR A 164 -7.25 6.71 5.72
N GLY A 165 -7.43 6.79 4.41
CA GLY A 165 -6.91 5.81 3.47
C GLY A 165 -7.97 5.27 2.52
N TRP A 166 -7.86 4.00 2.15
CA TRP A 166 -8.59 3.43 1.03
C TRP A 166 -9.25 2.11 1.39
N VAL A 167 -10.44 1.93 0.83
CA VAL A 167 -11.18 0.67 0.84
C VAL A 167 -11.55 0.36 -0.60
N ASP A 168 -11.20 -0.83 -1.07
CA ASP A 168 -11.59 -1.35 -2.37
C ASP A 168 -12.37 -2.64 -2.16
N SER A 169 -13.51 -2.78 -2.84
CA SER A 169 -14.42 -3.89 -2.67
C SER A 169 -14.95 -4.34 -4.03
N GLY A 170 -14.80 -5.63 -4.30
CA GLY A 170 -15.33 -6.27 -5.49
C GLY A 170 -16.02 -7.58 -5.19
N VAL A 171 -16.37 -8.30 -6.25
CA VAL A 171 -17.14 -9.57 -6.15
C VAL A 171 -16.36 -10.64 -5.38
N ASP A 172 -15.04 -10.65 -5.53
CA ASP A 172 -14.12 -11.68 -5.05
C ASP A 172 -12.93 -11.12 -4.26
N HIS A 173 -12.92 -9.82 -3.96
CA HIS A 173 -11.82 -9.19 -3.22
C HIS A 173 -12.34 -8.11 -2.29
N LYS A 174 -11.59 -7.89 -1.21
CA LYS A 174 -11.79 -6.75 -0.32
C LYS A 174 -10.44 -6.31 0.23
N THR A 175 -10.15 -5.03 0.10
CA THR A 175 -8.89 -4.43 0.51
C THR A 175 -9.15 -3.29 1.46
N PHE A 176 -8.44 -3.27 2.58
CA PHE A 176 -8.39 -2.15 3.51
C PHE A 176 -6.96 -1.70 3.67
N ILE A 177 -6.72 -0.40 3.47
CA ILE A 177 -5.41 0.24 3.64
C ILE A 177 -5.67 1.52 4.42
N LEU A 178 -5.47 1.46 5.73
CA LEU A 178 -5.92 2.50 6.64
C LEU A 178 -4.77 3.05 7.49
N ILE A 179 -4.77 4.36 7.70
CA ILE A 179 -4.06 5.05 8.77
C ILE A 179 -5.09 5.35 9.86
N ALA A 180 -4.83 4.90 11.08
CA ALA A 180 -5.70 5.08 12.22
C ALA A 180 -4.97 5.82 13.34
N ILE A 181 -5.54 6.95 13.77
CA ILE A 181 -5.00 7.79 14.83
C ILE A 181 -5.97 7.78 16.00
N SER A 182 -5.50 7.28 17.15
CA SER A 182 -6.30 7.23 18.39
C SER A 182 -6.44 8.61 19.05
N PRO A 183 -7.45 8.81 19.91
CA PRO A 183 -7.55 10.00 20.77
C PRO A 183 -6.31 10.27 21.62
N GLU A 184 -5.58 9.21 21.99
CA GLU A 184 -4.35 9.29 22.78
C GLU A 184 -3.10 9.59 21.93
N GLY A 185 -3.23 9.69 20.60
CA GLY A 185 -2.14 10.01 19.68
C GLY A 185 -1.31 8.81 19.21
N ARG A 186 -1.75 7.57 19.48
CA ARG A 186 -1.19 6.36 18.87
C ARG A 186 -1.60 6.27 17.40
N GLU A 187 -0.65 5.94 16.53
CA GLU A 187 -0.80 5.93 15.08
C GLU A 187 -0.47 4.55 14.52
N LEU A 188 -1.46 3.89 13.91
CA LEU A 188 -1.35 2.54 13.39
C LEU A 188 -1.71 2.49 11.90
N GLY A 189 -0.97 1.67 11.16
CA GLY A 189 -1.28 1.33 9.78
C GLY A 189 -1.94 -0.05 9.73
N PHE A 190 -3.11 -0.16 9.12
CA PHE A 190 -3.82 -1.41 8.91
C PHE A 190 -3.83 -1.76 7.42
N ILE A 191 -3.33 -2.95 7.09
CA ILE A 191 -3.32 -3.48 5.74
C ILE A 191 -4.04 -4.82 5.77
N LEU A 192 -5.09 -4.95 4.97
CA LEU A 192 -5.74 -6.21 4.63
C LEU A 192 -5.86 -6.28 3.12
N LEU A 193 -5.11 -7.20 2.50
CA LEU A 193 -5.23 -7.54 1.09
C LEU A 193 -5.94 -8.89 1.01
N SER A 194 -7.02 -9.00 0.24
CA SER A 194 -7.68 -10.29 0.05
C SER A 194 -8.27 -10.45 -1.33
N ASP A 195 -8.16 -11.67 -1.86
CA ASP A 195 -8.74 -12.14 -3.10
C ASP A 195 -9.39 -13.52 -2.88
N ASP A 196 -10.10 -14.02 -3.89
CA ASP A 196 -10.91 -15.25 -3.80
C ASP A 196 -11.87 -15.25 -2.60
N LEU A 197 -12.39 -14.08 -2.21
CA LEU A 197 -13.45 -13.99 -1.22
C LEU A 197 -14.74 -14.60 -1.78
N CYS A 198 -15.32 -15.54 -1.06
CA CYS A 198 -16.64 -16.06 -1.45
C CYS A 198 -17.78 -15.04 -1.24
N CYS A 199 -17.54 -14.02 -0.39
CA CYS A 199 -18.45 -12.92 -0.12
C CYS A 199 -17.72 -11.78 0.61
N GLU A 200 -18.23 -10.56 0.48
CA GLU A 200 -17.64 -9.33 1.01
C GLU A 200 -17.55 -9.31 2.55
N GLU A 201 -18.52 -9.93 3.22
CA GLU A 201 -18.63 -9.96 4.69
C GLU A 201 -17.43 -10.68 5.35
N LYS A 202 -16.73 -11.55 4.62
CA LYS A 202 -15.50 -12.17 5.12
C LYS A 202 -14.35 -11.17 5.19
N GLY A 203 -14.27 -10.24 4.24
CA GLY A 203 -13.31 -9.15 4.30
C GLY A 203 -13.58 -8.24 5.51
N ASP A 204 -14.85 -7.94 5.79
CA ASP A 204 -15.23 -7.19 6.99
C ASP A 204 -14.84 -7.90 8.27
N LEU A 205 -15.16 -9.20 8.36
CA LEU A 205 -14.81 -9.99 9.54
C LEU A 205 -13.30 -10.06 9.75
N ALA A 206 -12.52 -10.26 8.68
CA ALA A 206 -11.07 -10.21 8.73
C ALA A 206 -10.56 -8.86 9.26
N MET A 207 -11.12 -7.74 8.79
CA MET A 207 -10.77 -6.41 9.28
C MET A 207 -11.16 -6.20 10.75
N MET A 208 -12.32 -6.70 11.19
CA MET A 208 -12.73 -6.64 12.59
C MET A 208 -11.77 -7.43 13.50
N LEU A 209 -11.36 -8.63 13.09
CA LEU A 209 -10.40 -9.44 13.83
C LEU A 209 -9.03 -8.76 13.91
N LEU A 210 -8.58 -8.15 12.80
CA LEU A 210 -7.35 -7.37 12.73
C LEU A 210 -7.39 -6.17 13.69
N TRP A 211 -8.49 -5.42 13.67
CA TRP A 211 -8.73 -4.29 14.56
C TRP A 211 -8.73 -4.72 16.03
N GLN A 212 -9.46 -5.79 16.36
CA GLN A 212 -9.57 -6.32 17.71
C GLN A 212 -8.19 -6.75 18.25
N ALA A 213 -7.36 -7.40 17.42
CA ALA A 213 -6.01 -7.80 17.81
C ALA A 213 -5.14 -6.57 18.12
N ALA A 214 -5.17 -5.54 17.26
CA ALA A 214 -4.40 -4.32 17.47
C ALA A 214 -4.83 -3.53 18.71
N SER A 215 -6.13 -3.49 19.01
CA SER A 215 -6.70 -2.75 20.14
C SER A 215 -6.35 -3.32 21.53
N GLN A 216 -5.85 -4.56 21.58
CA GLN A 216 -5.48 -5.24 22.83
C GLN A 216 -4.00 -5.07 23.20
N LEU A 217 -3.19 -4.52 22.30
CA LEU A 217 -1.75 -4.29 22.46
C LEU A 217 -1.50 -2.87 22.95
#